data_AF-A0A959E2Y4-F1
#
_entry.id   AF-A0A959E2Y4-F1
#
_cell.length_a   1.000
_cell.length_b   1.000
_cell.length_c   1.000
_cell.angle_alpha   90.00
_cell.angle_beta   90.00
_cell.angle_gamma   90.00
#
_symmetry.space_group_name_H-M   'P 1'
#
loop_
_entity.id
_entity.type
_entity.pdbx_description
1 polymer ?
#
loop_
_entity_poly.entity_id
_entity_poly.type
_entity_poly.pdbx_seq_one_letter_code
_entity_poly.pdbx_strand_id
1 'polypeptide(L)'
;PILLIPLTAWSVFKARSPKESGIYRYGDYAALYDKIKSFDHPVKIAGPTEVTPEIPWFCRQSVLFSDESCHALYFTRYYDLIQEPVRDFIRAYTATDPIPVLELFRDHQVDYLILDKFFFEHNRMYLFEPFQTEVKKRTEGKTASDYWLTHAPDSLLIPVDWRYTLLDGARMLEVYGNEPTGGN
;
A
#
# COMPACT_ATOMS: atom_id res chain seq x y z
N PRO A 1 -25.36 59.15 0.17
CA PRO A 1 -25.88 58.28 -0.91
C PRO A 1 -24.74 57.73 -1.76
N ILE A 2 -24.60 56.40 -1.70
CA ILE A 2 -23.87 55.49 -2.60
C ILE A 2 -22.34 55.64 -2.65
N LEU A 3 -21.68 54.98 -1.68
CA LEU A 3 -20.35 54.40 -1.83
C LEU A 3 -20.43 53.27 -2.87
N LEU A 4 -19.83 53.48 -4.05
CA LEU A 4 -19.58 52.42 -5.04
C LEU A 4 -18.20 51.83 -4.74
N ILE A 5 -18.18 50.64 -4.13
CA ILE A 5 -16.99 49.78 -4.08
C ILE A 5 -17.06 48.90 -5.33
N PRO A 6 -16.19 49.09 -6.35
CA PRO A 6 -16.13 48.13 -7.44
C PRO A 6 -15.49 46.84 -6.91
N LEU A 7 -16.34 45.81 -6.73
CA LEU A 7 -15.94 44.42 -6.73
C LEU A 7 -15.14 44.15 -8.01
N THR A 8 -13.82 44.04 -7.89
CA THR A 8 -13.03 43.19 -8.77
C THR A 8 -12.37 42.14 -7.89
N ALA A 9 -13.20 41.16 -7.49
CA ALA A 9 -12.72 39.90 -6.97
C ALA A 9 -12.00 39.16 -8.10
N TRP A 10 -10.76 39.57 -8.38
CA TRP A 10 -9.78 38.73 -9.05
C TRP A 10 -9.35 37.67 -8.05
N SER A 11 -10.28 36.74 -7.77
CA SER A 11 -9.95 35.46 -7.20
C SER A 11 -9.17 34.73 -8.29
N VAL A 12 -7.87 34.89 -8.19
CA VAL A 12 -6.87 34.14 -8.94
C VAL A 12 -7.12 32.66 -8.65
N PHE A 13 -7.93 32.01 -9.49
CA PHE A 13 -7.74 30.60 -9.78
C PHE A 13 -6.39 30.51 -10.47
N LYS A 14 -5.32 30.49 -9.68
CA LYS A 14 -4.05 29.89 -10.08
C LYS A 14 -4.36 28.40 -10.20
N ALA A 15 -4.95 28.01 -11.33
CA ALA A 15 -4.84 26.65 -11.80
C ALA A 15 -3.33 26.40 -11.88
N ARG A 16 -2.79 25.67 -10.89
CA ARG A 16 -1.40 25.24 -10.90
C ARG A 16 -1.18 24.54 -12.22
N SER A 17 -0.09 24.89 -12.88
CA SER A 17 0.28 24.26 -14.15
C SER A 17 0.35 22.75 -13.93
N PRO A 18 -0.05 21.90 -14.89
CA PRO A 18 0.20 20.46 -14.80
C PRO A 18 1.69 20.10 -14.63
N LYS A 19 2.60 21.02 -14.97
CA LYS A 19 4.04 20.93 -14.66
C LYS A 19 4.36 21.17 -13.18
N GLU A 20 3.52 21.93 -12.48
CA GLU A 20 3.51 22.11 -11.02
C GLU A 20 2.58 21.10 -10.31
N SER A 21 2.10 20.08 -11.03
CA SER A 21 1.46 18.88 -10.48
C SER A 21 2.26 17.60 -10.82
N GLY A 22 3.53 17.74 -11.22
CA GLY A 22 4.42 16.62 -11.51
C GLY A 22 4.80 15.79 -10.27
N ILE A 23 4.46 14.51 -10.28
CA ILE A 23 5.01 13.39 -9.46
C ILE A 23 5.65 13.85 -8.14
N TYR A 24 4.82 14.26 -7.18
CA TYR A 24 5.21 15.15 -6.08
C TYR A 24 5.83 14.48 -4.85
N ARG A 25 6.05 13.16 -4.82
CA ARG A 25 6.33 12.46 -3.55
C ARG A 25 7.63 11.68 -3.48
N TYR A 26 8.48 11.72 -4.51
CA TYR A 26 9.80 11.05 -4.43
C TYR A 26 10.57 11.46 -3.18
N GLY A 27 10.60 12.77 -2.87
CA GLY A 27 11.32 13.27 -1.71
C GLY A 27 10.80 12.71 -0.38
N ASP A 28 9.50 12.47 -0.29
CA ASP A 28 8.85 11.96 0.92
C ASP A 28 9.15 10.47 1.15
N TYR A 29 9.48 9.74 0.08
CA TYR A 29 9.70 8.29 0.08
C TYR A 29 11.05 7.87 -0.49
N ALA A 30 12.01 8.79 -0.55
CA ALA A 30 13.27 8.58 -1.27
C ALA A 30 14.01 7.33 -0.79
N ALA A 31 14.08 7.12 0.53
CA ALA A 31 14.74 5.94 1.11
C ALA A 31 14.05 4.63 0.70
N LEU A 32 12.72 4.60 0.68
CA LEU A 32 11.93 3.45 0.22
C LEU A 32 12.17 3.17 -1.26
N TYR A 33 12.09 4.19 -2.10
CA TYR A 33 12.29 4.03 -3.54
C TYR A 33 13.73 3.67 -3.90
N ASP A 34 14.73 4.28 -3.24
CA ASP A 34 16.15 3.93 -3.43
C ASP A 34 16.40 2.47 -3.03
N LYS A 35 15.79 2.00 -1.93
CA LYS A 35 15.90 0.61 -1.51
C LYS A 35 15.26 -0.34 -2.55
N ILE A 36 14.04 -0.05 -2.99
CA ILE A 36 13.35 -0.88 -3.99
C ILE A 36 14.09 -0.89 -5.33
N LYS A 37 14.64 0.26 -5.75
CA LYS A 37 15.43 0.39 -6.98
C LYS A 37 16.75 -0.40 -6.93
N SER A 38 17.24 -0.72 -5.73
CA SER A 38 18.49 -1.48 -5.55
C SER A 38 18.36 -2.98 -5.82
N PHE A 39 17.15 -3.51 -5.99
CA PHE A 39 16.96 -4.92 -6.34
C PHE A 39 17.58 -5.22 -7.71
N ASP A 40 18.32 -6.32 -7.79
CA ASP A 40 19.12 -6.74 -8.94
C ASP A 40 18.30 -7.46 -10.02
N HIS A 41 17.05 -7.81 -9.72
CA HIS A 41 16.08 -8.41 -10.63
C HIS A 41 14.72 -7.70 -10.55
N PRO A 42 13.86 -7.86 -11.57
CA PRO A 42 12.49 -7.39 -11.51
C PRO A 42 11.71 -8.12 -10.41
N VAL A 43 10.98 -7.37 -9.58
CA VAL A 43 10.17 -7.87 -8.47
C VAL A 43 8.77 -7.29 -8.50
N LYS A 44 7.83 -8.00 -7.88
CA LYS A 44 6.43 -7.58 -7.66
C LYS A 44 6.22 -7.19 -6.20
N ILE A 45 5.72 -5.98 -5.98
CA ILE A 45 5.62 -5.37 -4.67
C ILE A 45 4.15 -5.12 -4.29
N ALA A 46 3.75 -5.51 -3.09
CA ALA A 46 2.48 -5.12 -2.49
C ALA A 46 2.72 -4.06 -1.41
N GLY A 47 1.76 -3.17 -1.17
CA GLY A 47 1.92 -2.13 -0.16
C GLY A 47 0.79 -1.10 -0.15
N PRO A 48 0.85 -0.12 0.76
CA PRO A 48 -0.11 0.97 0.83
C PRO A 48 -0.18 1.79 -0.46
N THR A 49 -1.40 2.15 -0.88
CA THR A 49 -1.64 2.95 -2.11
C THR A 49 -1.03 4.34 -2.06
N GLU A 50 -0.59 4.81 -0.89
CA GLU A 50 0.13 6.07 -0.74
C GLU A 50 1.49 6.07 -1.47
N VAL A 51 2.14 4.90 -1.57
CA VAL A 51 3.51 4.75 -2.09
C VAL A 51 3.61 3.86 -3.33
N THR A 52 2.67 2.94 -3.54
CA THR A 52 2.74 2.01 -4.69
C THR A 52 2.57 2.62 -6.08
N PRO A 53 1.81 3.71 -6.31
CA PRO A 53 1.60 4.26 -7.66
C PRO A 53 2.88 4.72 -8.37
N GLU A 54 3.88 5.17 -7.61
CA GLU A 54 5.09 5.75 -8.18
C GLU A 54 6.22 4.71 -8.35
N ILE A 55 6.09 3.51 -7.77
CA ILE A 55 7.09 2.43 -7.86
C ILE A 55 7.40 2.04 -9.33
N PRO A 56 6.42 1.85 -10.23
CA PRO A 56 6.72 1.55 -11.63
C PRO A 56 7.54 2.64 -12.32
N TRP A 57 7.32 3.90 -11.95
CA TRP A 57 7.99 5.05 -12.58
C TRP A 57 9.41 5.27 -12.06
N PHE A 58 9.58 5.24 -10.73
CA PHE A 58 10.86 5.57 -10.10
C PHE A 58 11.79 4.37 -9.92
N CYS A 59 11.22 3.19 -9.67
CA CYS A 59 11.98 2.00 -9.35
C CYS A 59 12.04 0.99 -10.50
N ARG A 60 11.16 1.11 -11.50
CA ARG A 60 10.99 0.15 -12.61
C ARG A 60 10.63 -1.26 -12.10
N GLN A 61 9.85 -1.32 -11.03
CA GLN A 61 9.35 -2.56 -10.44
C GLN A 61 7.83 -2.67 -10.63
N SER A 62 7.31 -3.89 -10.57
CA SER A 62 5.87 -4.14 -10.69
C SER A 62 5.19 -4.00 -9.33
N VAL A 63 3.91 -3.63 -9.31
CA VAL A 63 3.10 -3.59 -8.09
C VAL A 63 1.89 -4.51 -8.21
N LEU A 64 1.42 -5.03 -7.08
CA LEU A 64 0.22 -5.87 -7.04
C LEU A 64 -1.02 -5.11 -7.52
N PHE A 65 -1.18 -3.87 -7.03
CA PHE A 65 -2.17 -2.91 -7.48
C PHE A 65 -1.67 -1.48 -7.15
N SER A 66 -2.23 -0.48 -7.85
CA SER A 66 -1.99 0.94 -7.56
C SER A 66 -3.27 1.62 -7.04
N ASP A 67 -3.14 2.84 -6.52
CA ASP A 67 -4.28 3.66 -6.10
C ASP A 67 -5.30 3.88 -7.24
N GLU A 68 -4.81 4.19 -8.46
CA GLU A 68 -5.65 4.30 -9.66
C GLU A 68 -6.35 2.99 -10.01
N SER A 69 -5.75 1.85 -9.65
CA SER A 69 -6.38 0.54 -9.87
C SER A 69 -7.62 0.39 -9.00
N CYS A 70 -7.57 0.86 -7.75
CA CYS A 70 -8.68 0.86 -6.80
C CYS A 70 -9.83 1.82 -7.17
N HIS A 71 -9.57 2.78 -8.06
CA HIS A 71 -10.57 3.73 -8.57
C HIS A 71 -11.46 3.19 -9.70
N ALA A 72 -11.11 2.04 -10.29
CA ALA A 72 -11.72 1.53 -11.50
C ALA A 72 -13.14 0.94 -11.32
N LEU A 73 -13.90 1.42 -10.33
CA LEU A 73 -15.29 1.03 -10.04
C LEU A 73 -16.22 1.13 -11.26
N TYR A 74 -15.90 2.03 -12.20
CA TYR A 74 -16.67 2.23 -13.44
C TYR A 74 -16.23 1.33 -14.60
N PHE A 75 -15.13 0.58 -14.44
CA PHE A 75 -14.62 -0.38 -15.42
C PHE A 75 -14.80 -1.79 -14.86
N THR A 76 -16.02 -2.32 -14.94
CA THR A 76 -16.43 -3.58 -14.28
C THR A 76 -15.46 -4.74 -14.47
N ARG A 77 -14.97 -4.98 -15.69
CA ARG A 77 -13.98 -6.05 -15.95
C ARG A 77 -12.65 -5.84 -15.22
N TYR A 78 -12.22 -4.60 -15.08
CA TYR A 78 -10.98 -4.28 -14.39
C TYR A 78 -11.18 -4.31 -12.86
N TYR A 79 -12.33 -3.83 -12.38
CA TYR A 79 -12.73 -3.99 -10.99
C TYR A 79 -12.77 -5.47 -10.58
N ASP A 80 -13.31 -6.34 -11.44
CA ASP A 80 -13.35 -7.77 -11.20
C ASP A 80 -11.95 -8.39 -11.06
N LEU A 81 -10.97 -7.86 -11.79
CA LEU A 81 -9.57 -8.32 -11.73
C LEU A 81 -8.85 -7.87 -10.45
N ILE A 82 -9.14 -6.65 -9.97
CA ILE A 82 -8.38 -6.04 -8.86
C ILE A 82 -9.03 -6.23 -7.49
N GLN A 83 -10.31 -6.61 -7.43
CA GLN A 83 -11.02 -6.75 -6.15
C GLN A 83 -10.41 -7.82 -5.23
N GLU A 84 -10.03 -8.98 -5.78
CA GLU A 84 -9.46 -10.06 -4.97
C GLU A 84 -8.05 -9.72 -4.47
N PRO A 85 -7.11 -9.28 -5.31
CA PRO A 85 -5.80 -8.81 -4.84
C PRO A 85 -5.88 -7.77 -3.73
N VAL A 86 -6.81 -6.81 -3.83
CA VAL A 86 -6.99 -5.76 -2.81
C VAL A 86 -7.55 -6.35 -1.52
N ARG A 87 -8.54 -7.26 -1.59
CA ARG A 87 -9.09 -7.92 -0.39
C ARG A 87 -8.06 -8.80 0.30
N ASP A 88 -7.27 -9.56 -0.46
CA ASP A 88 -6.22 -10.41 0.10
C ASP A 88 -5.09 -9.58 0.71
N PHE A 89 -4.73 -8.45 0.08
CA PHE A 89 -3.84 -7.48 0.70
C PHE A 89 -4.41 -6.98 2.04
N ILE A 90 -5.67 -6.56 2.10
CA ILE A 90 -6.29 -6.10 3.35
C ILE A 90 -6.30 -7.22 4.40
N ARG A 91 -6.63 -8.45 4.02
CA ARG A 91 -6.60 -9.63 4.90
C ARG A 91 -5.21 -9.84 5.47
N ALA A 92 -4.17 -9.84 4.64
CA ALA A 92 -2.77 -9.95 5.06
C ALA A 92 -2.36 -8.79 5.99
N TYR A 93 -2.66 -7.55 5.60
CA TYR A 93 -2.24 -6.34 6.32
C TYR A 93 -2.88 -6.19 7.69
N THR A 94 -4.03 -6.83 7.91
CA THR A 94 -4.79 -6.80 9.16
C THR A 94 -4.82 -8.14 9.90
N ALA A 95 -4.01 -9.11 9.43
CA ALA A 95 -3.97 -10.46 9.96
C ALA A 95 -3.44 -10.51 11.40
N THR A 96 -3.96 -11.44 12.17
CA THR A 96 -3.53 -11.73 13.55
C THR A 96 -2.60 -12.94 13.63
N ASP A 97 -2.37 -13.60 12.50
CA ASP A 97 -1.55 -14.81 12.34
C ASP A 97 -0.86 -14.78 10.95
N PRO A 98 0.17 -15.61 10.69
CA PRO A 98 0.97 -15.53 9.46
C PRO A 98 0.22 -16.00 8.20
N ILE A 99 -0.88 -16.76 8.33
CA ILE A 99 -1.45 -17.49 7.19
C ILE A 99 -1.96 -16.55 6.09
N PRO A 100 -2.75 -15.49 6.37
CA PRO A 100 -3.18 -14.57 5.31
C PRO A 100 -2.03 -13.86 4.61
N VAL A 101 -0.91 -13.65 5.31
CA VAL A 101 0.30 -13.04 4.72
C VAL A 101 1.00 -14.03 3.81
N LEU A 102 1.11 -15.30 4.22
CA LEU A 102 1.64 -16.38 3.39
C LEU A 102 0.79 -16.58 2.11
N GLU A 103 -0.54 -16.59 2.25
CA GLU A 103 -1.50 -16.65 1.13
C GLU A 103 -1.26 -15.50 0.14
N LEU A 104 -1.09 -14.27 0.62
CA LEU A 104 -0.81 -13.12 -0.25
C LEU A 104 0.45 -13.35 -1.10
N PHE A 105 1.55 -13.78 -0.48
CA PHE A 105 2.80 -14.02 -1.20
C PHE A 105 2.66 -15.16 -2.21
N ARG A 106 2.07 -16.28 -1.79
CA ARG A 106 1.91 -17.48 -2.62
C ARG A 106 0.96 -17.26 -3.80
N ASP A 107 -0.24 -16.74 -3.52
CA ASP A 107 -1.34 -16.72 -4.47
C ASP A 107 -1.19 -15.57 -5.48
N HIS A 108 -0.55 -14.47 -5.06
CA HIS A 108 -0.33 -13.30 -5.91
C HIS A 108 1.09 -13.14 -6.41
N GLN A 109 2.00 -14.07 -6.08
CA GLN A 109 3.42 -14.03 -6.46
C GLN A 109 4.06 -12.67 -6.13
N VAL A 110 3.76 -12.18 -4.93
CA VAL A 110 4.40 -10.98 -4.39
C VAL A 110 5.79 -11.37 -3.90
N ASP A 111 6.80 -10.55 -4.18
CA ASP A 111 8.16 -10.76 -3.68
C ASP A 111 8.39 -9.98 -2.39
N TYR A 112 7.84 -8.77 -2.29
CA TYR A 112 7.97 -7.92 -1.11
C TYR A 112 6.65 -7.24 -0.74
N LEU A 113 6.35 -7.21 0.57
CA LEU A 113 5.27 -6.42 1.14
C LEU A 113 5.84 -5.21 1.88
N ILE A 114 5.41 -4.00 1.52
CA ILE A 114 5.77 -2.77 2.22
C ILE A 114 4.93 -2.68 3.49
N LEU A 115 5.58 -2.66 4.64
CA LEU A 115 5.01 -2.40 5.96
C LEU A 115 5.14 -0.92 6.30
N ASP A 116 4.04 -0.30 6.68
CA ASP A 116 3.95 1.10 7.13
C ASP A 116 3.64 1.15 8.62
N LYS A 117 4.63 1.55 9.42
CA LYS A 117 4.47 1.66 10.88
C LYS A 117 3.37 2.64 11.27
N PHE A 118 3.15 3.68 10.47
CA PHE A 118 2.08 4.64 10.74
C PHE A 118 0.69 3.98 10.71
N PHE A 119 0.47 3.04 9.78
CA PHE A 119 -0.75 2.25 9.75
C PHE A 119 -0.93 1.46 11.05
N PHE A 120 0.09 0.74 11.50
CA PHE A 120 -0.03 -0.12 12.68
C PHE A 120 -0.21 0.67 13.98
N GLU A 121 0.32 1.89 14.05
CA GLU A 121 0.15 2.78 15.19
C GLU A 121 -1.23 3.45 15.23
N HIS A 122 -1.82 3.77 14.06
CA HIS A 122 -2.99 4.64 13.98
C HIS A 122 -4.23 3.97 13.35
N ASN A 123 -4.11 2.75 12.84
CA ASN A 123 -5.11 2.03 12.04
C ASN A 123 -5.62 2.86 10.85
N ARG A 124 -4.73 3.62 10.21
CA ARG A 124 -5.07 4.53 9.11
C ARG A 124 -4.40 4.10 7.82
N MET A 125 -5.22 3.64 6.89
CA MET A 125 -4.89 3.44 5.48
C MET A 125 -6.03 4.01 4.65
N TYR A 126 -5.68 4.77 3.63
CA TYR A 126 -6.64 5.28 2.66
C TYR A 126 -6.81 4.25 1.54
N LEU A 127 -8.04 3.83 1.30
CA LEU A 127 -8.45 3.07 0.12
C LEU A 127 -9.77 3.65 -0.39
N PHE A 128 -10.15 3.29 -1.62
CA PHE A 128 -11.49 3.62 -2.12
C PHE A 128 -12.54 2.67 -1.53
N GLU A 129 -13.79 3.14 -1.44
CA GLU A 129 -14.90 2.25 -1.11
C GLU A 129 -15.06 1.18 -2.20
N PRO A 130 -15.37 -0.09 -1.84
CA PRO A 130 -15.79 -0.55 -0.51
C PRO A 130 -14.63 -0.95 0.43
N PHE A 131 -13.38 -0.91 -0.04
CA PHE A 131 -12.21 -1.43 0.68
C PHE A 131 -11.89 -0.61 1.94
N GLN A 132 -12.13 0.70 1.91
CA GLN A 132 -11.99 1.55 3.08
C GLN A 132 -12.89 1.10 4.25
N THR A 133 -14.14 0.74 3.96
CA THR A 133 -15.07 0.19 4.95
C THR A 133 -14.58 -1.15 5.48
N GLU A 134 -14.01 -2.00 4.63
CA GLU A 134 -13.45 -3.28 5.05
C GLU A 134 -12.27 -3.12 6.00
N VAL A 135 -11.31 -2.23 5.69
CA VAL A 135 -10.19 -1.92 6.59
C VAL A 135 -10.72 -1.45 7.94
N LYS A 136 -11.64 -0.47 7.96
CA LYS A 136 -12.21 0.06 9.21
C LYS A 136 -12.79 -1.04 10.09
N LYS A 137 -13.58 -1.97 9.52
CA LYS A 137 -14.16 -3.11 10.24
C LYS A 137 -13.10 -4.04 10.80
N ARG A 138 -12.06 -4.35 10.01
CA ARG A 138 -10.98 -5.28 10.42
C ARG A 138 -10.04 -4.70 11.46
N THR A 139 -9.94 -3.37 11.55
CA THR A 139 -9.10 -2.66 12.52
C THR A 139 -9.86 -2.15 13.74
N GLU A 140 -11.18 -2.33 13.79
CA GLU A 140 -12.00 -1.84 14.90
C GLU A 140 -11.57 -2.47 16.23
N GLY A 141 -11.26 -1.63 17.21
CA GLY A 141 -10.78 -2.06 18.53
C GLY A 141 -9.38 -2.67 18.56
N LYS A 142 -8.66 -2.72 17.44
CA LYS A 142 -7.30 -3.26 17.37
C LYS A 142 -6.24 -2.23 17.70
N THR A 143 -5.11 -2.72 18.17
CA THR A 143 -3.87 -2.00 18.48
C THR A 143 -2.72 -2.62 17.70
N ALA A 144 -1.55 -1.95 17.70
CA ALA A 144 -0.38 -2.45 16.99
C ALA A 144 -0.03 -3.91 17.37
N SER A 145 -0.19 -4.29 18.64
CA SER A 145 0.13 -5.63 19.12
C SER A 145 -0.79 -6.74 18.62
N ASP A 146 -1.94 -6.39 18.04
CA ASP A 146 -2.89 -7.39 17.53
C ASP A 146 -2.51 -7.91 16.15
N TYR A 147 -1.68 -7.18 15.40
CA TYR A 147 -1.29 -7.54 14.04
C TYR A 147 -0.08 -8.47 14.04
N TRP A 148 -0.14 -9.56 13.30
CA TRP A 148 1.02 -10.46 13.16
C TRP A 148 2.23 -9.74 12.56
N LEU A 149 2.00 -8.83 11.61
CA LEU A 149 3.05 -8.08 10.91
C LEU A 149 3.90 -7.19 11.83
N THR A 150 3.42 -6.80 13.01
CA THR A 150 4.22 -6.03 13.98
C THR A 150 5.14 -6.91 14.84
N HIS A 151 4.93 -8.23 14.81
CA HIS A 151 5.72 -9.24 15.50
C HIS A 151 6.41 -10.21 14.54
N ALA A 152 6.43 -9.89 13.24
CA ALA A 152 7.10 -10.70 12.25
C ALA A 152 8.58 -10.90 12.63
N PRO A 153 9.14 -12.12 12.51
CA PRO A 153 10.55 -12.37 12.83
C PRO A 153 11.50 -11.44 12.07
N ASP A 154 12.51 -10.89 12.74
CA ASP A 154 13.50 -9.99 12.13
C ASP A 154 14.17 -10.57 10.87
N SER A 155 14.30 -11.90 10.79
CA SER A 155 14.85 -12.60 9.62
C SER A 155 14.03 -12.43 8.34
N LEU A 156 12.76 -12.01 8.45
CA LEU A 156 11.88 -11.73 7.32
C LEU A 156 11.90 -10.24 6.93
N LEU A 157 12.48 -9.38 7.77
CA LEU A 157 12.33 -7.94 7.68
C LEU A 157 13.59 -7.30 7.09
N ILE A 158 13.36 -6.36 6.18
CA ILE A 158 14.40 -5.51 5.59
C ILE A 158 14.05 -4.07 5.97
N PRO A 159 14.66 -3.53 7.05
CA PRO A 159 14.44 -2.15 7.45
C PRO A 159 14.84 -1.19 6.33
N VAL A 160 14.00 -0.19 6.09
CA VAL A 160 14.23 0.86 5.08
C VAL A 160 14.54 2.17 5.79
N ASP A 161 13.58 2.66 6.56
CA ASP A 161 13.70 3.89 7.33
C ASP A 161 12.85 3.83 8.62
N TRP A 162 12.61 4.99 9.23
CA TRP A 162 11.83 5.07 10.46
C TRP A 162 10.36 4.66 10.27
N ARG A 163 9.78 4.80 9.07
CA ARG A 163 8.36 4.54 8.76
C ARG A 163 8.16 3.21 8.06
N TYR A 164 9.00 2.86 7.10
CA TYR A 164 8.79 1.72 6.21
C TYR A 164 9.76 0.56 6.49
N THR A 165 9.27 -0.64 6.23
CA THR A 165 10.04 -1.89 6.27
C THR A 165 9.52 -2.79 5.15
N LEU A 166 10.38 -3.59 4.52
CA LEU A 166 9.93 -4.60 3.56
C LEU A 166 9.90 -5.95 4.25
N LEU A 167 8.82 -6.70 4.05
CA LEU A 167 8.72 -8.12 4.41
C LEU A 167 9.08 -8.95 3.17
N ASP A 168 10.05 -9.86 3.31
CA ASP A 168 10.57 -10.72 2.26
C ASP A 168 9.67 -11.98 2.07
N GLY A 169 9.03 -12.07 0.91
CA GLY A 169 8.11 -13.15 0.56
C GLY A 169 8.80 -14.50 0.37
N ALA A 170 10.02 -14.53 -0.13
CA ALA A 170 10.77 -15.77 -0.29
C ALA A 170 11.09 -16.37 1.08
N ARG A 171 11.53 -15.53 2.04
CA ARG A 171 11.76 -15.95 3.43
C ARG A 171 10.47 -16.36 4.13
N MET A 172 9.37 -15.66 3.88
CA MET A 172 8.05 -16.04 4.39
C MET A 172 7.66 -17.45 3.94
N LEU A 173 7.83 -17.75 2.65
CA LEU A 173 7.55 -19.07 2.06
C LEU A 173 8.50 -20.16 2.59
N GLU A 174 9.77 -19.86 2.81
CA GLU A 174 10.72 -20.79 3.42
C GLU A 174 10.33 -21.18 4.85
N VAL A 175 9.92 -20.19 5.66
CA VAL A 175 9.62 -20.38 7.09
C VAL A 175 8.24 -21.01 7.30
N TYR A 176 7.21 -20.55 6.59
CA TYR A 176 5.82 -20.95 6.83
C TYR A 176 5.20 -21.81 5.72
N GLY A 177 5.85 -21.94 4.56
CA GLY A 177 5.30 -22.66 3.41
C GLY A 177 5.31 -24.19 3.52
N ASN A 178 5.96 -24.76 4.54
CA ASN A 178 6.04 -26.20 4.78
C ASN A 178 5.04 -26.71 5.84
N GLU A 179 4.14 -25.86 6.35
CA GLU A 179 3.07 -26.36 7.20
C GLU A 179 2.11 -27.21 6.34
N PRO A 180 1.82 -28.47 6.74
CA PRO A 180 0.86 -29.28 6.03
C PRO A 180 -0.47 -28.54 6.08
N THR A 181 -1.00 -28.18 4.91
CA THR A 181 -2.38 -27.74 4.75
C THR A 181 -3.26 -28.80 5.40
N GLY A 182 -3.75 -28.48 6.60
CA GLY A 182 -4.58 -29.36 7.40
C GLY A 182 -5.74 -29.84 6.54
N GLY A 183 -5.78 -31.15 6.33
CA GLY A 183 -6.89 -31.79 5.63
C GLY A 183 -8.20 -31.54 6.34
N ASN A 184 -9.23 -31.30 5.54
CA ASN A 184 -10.56 -31.88 5.69
C ASN A 184 -11.21 -31.94 4.31
#